data_AF-A0A0V8JDP9-F1
#
_entry.id   AF-A0A0V8JDP9-F1
#
_cell.length_a   1.000
_cell.length_b   1.000
_cell.length_c   1.000
_cell.angle_alpha   90.00
_cell.angle_beta   90.00
_cell.angle_gamma   90.00
#
_symmetry.space_group_name_H-M   'P 1'
#
loop_
_entity.id
_entity.type
_entity.pdbx_description
1 polymer ?
#
loop_
_entity_poly.entity_id
_entity_poly.type
_entity_poly.pdbx_seq_one_letter_code
_entity_poly.pdbx_strand_id
1 'polypeptide(L)'
;MLTGLMLLLLAGAGIVGFIKKHILRIKDPDLAHYLAELKKQCWYQELMNDPQSSGLIQSFEKSGPLKDVYYVQRLLANDGCRDGFIAYIKEKSR
;
A
#
# COMPACT_ATOMS: atom_id res chain seq x y z
N MET A 1 20.52 -17.47 -8.80
CA MET A 1 19.10 -17.08 -8.78
C MET A 1 18.98 -15.59 -8.43
N LEU A 2 19.35 -14.68 -9.36
CA LEU A 2 19.27 -13.22 -9.16
C LEU A 2 18.28 -12.54 -10.13
N THR A 3 17.73 -13.30 -11.07
CA THR A 3 16.92 -12.78 -12.19
C THR A 3 15.46 -12.50 -11.84
N GLY A 4 14.93 -13.04 -10.72
CA GLY A 4 13.54 -12.80 -10.29
C GLY A 4 13.31 -11.42 -9.64
N LEU A 5 14.29 -10.89 -8.91
CA LEU A 5 14.15 -9.65 -8.15
C LEU A 5 14.12 -8.40 -9.06
N MET A 6 14.83 -8.46 -10.19
CA MET A 6 14.95 -7.33 -11.13
C MET A 6 13.68 -7.14 -11.99
N LEU A 7 12.93 -8.22 -12.25
CA LEU A 7 11.64 -8.15 -12.97
C LEU A 7 10.53 -7.48 -12.13
N LEU A 8 10.57 -7.62 -10.80
CA LEU A 8 9.60 -7.00 -9.89
C LEU A 8 9.72 -5.46 -9.89
N LEU A 9 10.95 -4.95 -9.99
CA LEU A 9 11.25 -3.52 -9.96
C LEU A 9 10.81 -2.81 -11.25
N LEU A 10 10.89 -3.46 -12.41
CA LEU A 10 10.46 -2.89 -13.69
C LEU A 10 8.93 -2.89 -13.90
N ALA A 11 8.21 -3.84 -13.32
CA ALA A 11 6.73 -3.88 -13.41
C ALA A 11 6.04 -2.77 -12.59
N GLY A 12 6.65 -2.34 -11.48
CA GLY A 12 6.09 -1.28 -10.62
C GLY A 12 6.09 0.11 -11.25
N ALA A 13 7.09 0.43 -12.08
CA ALA A 13 7.22 1.76 -12.68
C ALA A 13 6.14 2.09 -13.72
N GLY A 14 5.57 1.08 -14.39
CA GLY A 14 4.56 1.27 -15.44
C GLY A 14 3.15 1.61 -14.90
N ILE A 15 2.82 1.15 -13.69
CA ILE A 15 1.46 1.27 -13.13
C ILE A 15 1.24 2.65 -12.49
N VAL A 16 2.27 3.23 -11.87
CA VAL A 16 2.21 4.54 -11.21
C VAL A 16 1.83 5.68 -12.16
N GLY A 17 2.31 5.62 -13.41
CA GLY A 17 2.00 6.64 -14.43
C GLY A 17 0.56 6.58 -14.95
N PHE A 18 -0.03 5.39 -15.03
CA PHE A 18 -1.38 5.20 -15.55
C PHE A 18 -2.44 5.63 -14.53
N ILE A 19 -2.20 5.34 -13.25
CA ILE A 19 -3.07 5.69 -12.13
C ILE A 19 -3.17 7.21 -11.95
N LYS A 20 -2.05 7.94 -12.05
CA LYS A 20 -2.02 9.41 -11.85
C LYS A 20 -2.97 10.17 -12.78
N LYS A 21 -3.14 9.71 -14.02
CA LYS A 21 -3.98 10.39 -15.02
C LYS A 21 -5.47 10.10 -14.85
N HIS A 22 -5.84 9.00 -14.19
CA HIS A 22 -7.24 8.61 -13.97
C HIS A 22 -7.81 9.07 -12.64
N ILE A 23 -6.97 9.24 -11.59
CA ILE A 23 -7.36 9.69 -10.24
C ILE A 23 -7.75 11.18 -10.21
N LEU A 24 -7.15 12.02 -11.06
CA LEU A 24 -7.37 13.47 -11.02
C LEU A 24 -8.79 13.92 -11.44
N ARG A 25 -9.67 12.98 -11.87
CA ARG A 25 -10.95 13.32 -12.50
C ARG A 25 -12.20 12.96 -11.69
N ILE A 26 -12.13 12.25 -10.56
CA ILE A 26 -13.33 11.78 -9.86
C ILE A 26 -13.30 12.14 -8.37
N LYS A 27 -14.07 13.19 -8.05
CA LYS A 27 -15.16 13.22 -7.06
C LYS A 27 -14.89 12.52 -5.72
N ASP A 28 -14.81 13.33 -4.66
CA ASP A 28 -14.79 13.02 -3.23
C ASP A 28 -13.79 11.95 -2.74
N PRO A 29 -13.03 12.22 -1.66
CA PRO A 29 -12.03 11.27 -1.16
C PRO A 29 -12.72 10.09 -0.48
N ASP A 30 -13.10 9.08 -1.27
CA ASP A 30 -13.75 7.87 -0.77
C ASP A 30 -12.70 6.91 -0.19
N LEU A 31 -12.79 6.64 1.11
CA LEU A 31 -11.88 5.75 1.83
C LEU A 31 -11.81 4.36 1.18
N ALA A 32 -12.95 3.81 0.77
CA ALA A 32 -13.01 2.48 0.20
C ALA A 32 -12.29 2.43 -1.15
N HIS A 33 -12.35 3.51 -1.94
CA HIS A 33 -11.56 3.64 -3.16
C HIS A 33 -10.05 3.58 -2.89
N TYR A 34 -9.55 4.41 -1.98
CA TYR A 34 -8.11 4.44 -1.65
C TYR A 34 -7.64 3.15 -0.98
N LEU A 35 -8.45 2.52 -0.13
CA LEU A 35 -8.15 1.20 0.42
C LEU A 35 -8.11 0.12 -0.66
N ALA A 36 -9.03 0.15 -1.63
CA ALA A 36 -8.98 -0.78 -2.75
C ALA A 36 -7.70 -0.60 -3.58
N GLU A 37 -7.26 0.64 -3.80
CA GLU A 37 -5.98 0.94 -4.45
C GLU A 37 -4.77 0.49 -3.61
N LEU A 38 -4.84 0.64 -2.29
CA LEU A 38 -3.82 0.15 -1.36
C LEU A 38 -3.69 -1.38 -1.43
N LYS A 39 -4.82 -2.10 -1.46
CA LYS A 39 -4.89 -3.57 -1.56
C LYS A 39 -4.36 -4.12 -2.87
N LYS A 40 -4.35 -3.31 -3.93
CA LYS A 40 -3.73 -3.66 -5.22
C LYS A 40 -2.21 -3.50 -5.22
N GLN A 41 -1.64 -2.80 -4.25
CA GLN A 41 -0.19 -2.59 -4.19
C GLN A 41 0.53 -3.89 -3.86
N CYS A 42 1.59 -4.21 -4.61
CA CYS A 42 2.37 -5.43 -4.39
C CYS A 42 2.92 -5.52 -2.96
N TRP A 43 3.48 -4.43 -2.44
CA TRP A 43 4.02 -4.39 -1.07
C TRP A 43 2.95 -4.64 0.00
N TYR A 44 1.71 -4.22 -0.24
CA TYR A 44 0.60 -4.44 0.69
C TYR A 44 0.16 -5.91 0.64
N GLN A 45 0.10 -6.49 -0.55
CA GLN A 45 -0.17 -7.93 -0.72
C GLN A 45 0.93 -8.80 -0.09
N GLU A 46 2.20 -8.41 -0.22
CA GLU A 46 3.31 -9.08 0.44
C GLU A 46 3.15 -9.10 1.96
N LEU A 47 2.75 -7.97 2.57
CA LEU A 47 2.46 -7.94 4.00
C LEU A 47 1.21 -8.74 4.38
N MET A 48 0.19 -8.79 3.51
CA MET A 48 -1.02 -9.59 3.75
C MET A 48 -0.78 -11.10 3.59
N ASN A 49 0.25 -11.52 2.85
CA ASN A 49 0.64 -12.92 2.72
C ASN A 49 1.40 -13.44 3.96
N ASP A 50 1.90 -12.54 4.82
CA ASP A 50 2.50 -12.91 6.10
C ASP A 50 1.42 -12.97 7.19
N PRO A 51 1.22 -14.12 7.88
CA PRO A 51 0.14 -14.28 8.84
C PRO A 51 0.26 -13.38 10.08
N GLN A 52 1.47 -13.00 10.47
CA GLN A 52 1.71 -12.08 11.60
C GLN A 52 1.39 -10.62 11.21
N SER A 53 1.82 -10.21 10.03
CA SER A 53 1.61 -8.87 9.49
C SER A 53 0.16 -8.64 9.06
N SER A 54 -0.48 -9.64 8.45
CA SER A 54 -1.87 -9.55 8.00
C SER A 54 -2.86 -9.34 9.16
N GLY A 55 -2.62 -9.94 10.33
CA GLY A 55 -3.44 -9.71 11.51
C GLY A 55 -3.34 -8.26 12.01
N LEU A 56 -2.13 -7.69 11.97
CA LEU A 56 -1.87 -6.33 12.39
C LEU A 56 -2.44 -5.30 11.40
N ILE A 57 -2.31 -5.56 10.11
CA ILE A 57 -2.91 -4.75 9.04
C ILE A 57 -4.43 -4.75 9.13
N GLN A 58 -5.06 -5.91 9.33
CA GLN A 58 -6.51 -6.00 9.51
C GLN A 58 -7.00 -5.24 10.74
N SER A 59 -6.21 -5.23 11.82
CA SER A 59 -6.48 -4.39 12.99
C SER A 59 -6.42 -2.89 12.60
N PHE A 60 -5.43 -2.49 11.81
CA PHE A 60 -5.33 -1.12 11.32
C PHE A 60 -6.44 -0.71 10.36
N GLU A 61 -6.96 -1.61 9.52
CA GLU A 61 -8.15 -1.35 8.71
C GLU A 61 -9.42 -1.13 9.56
N LYS A 62 -9.52 -1.80 10.72
CA LYS A 62 -10.71 -1.74 11.58
C LYS A 62 -10.66 -0.58 12.58
N SER A 63 -9.51 -0.28 13.16
CA SER A 63 -9.38 0.66 14.27
C SER A 63 -8.11 1.51 14.25
N GLY A 64 -7.30 1.42 13.20
CA GLY A 64 -6.03 2.14 13.11
C GLY A 64 -5.97 3.19 12.01
N PRO A 65 -4.75 3.56 11.57
CA PRO A 65 -4.53 4.70 10.69
C PRO A 65 -5.04 4.46 9.26
N LEU A 66 -5.34 3.22 8.88
CA LEU A 66 -5.92 2.88 7.56
C LEU A 66 -7.41 3.27 7.45
N LYS A 67 -8.04 3.75 8.53
CA LYS A 67 -9.37 4.39 8.46
C LYS A 67 -9.32 5.84 7.99
N ASP A 68 -8.15 6.47 8.01
CA ASP A 68 -7.99 7.86 7.60
C ASP A 68 -7.66 7.92 6.11
N VAL A 69 -8.55 8.54 5.33
CA VAL A 69 -8.39 8.68 3.88
C VAL A 69 -7.09 9.40 3.53
N TYR A 70 -6.74 10.44 4.27
CA TYR A 70 -5.53 11.23 4.01
C TYR A 70 -4.28 10.43 4.33
N TYR A 71 -4.33 9.56 5.34
CA TYR A 71 -3.23 8.67 5.67
C TYR A 71 -3.03 7.62 4.57
N VAL A 72 -4.10 6.96 4.13
CA VAL A 72 -4.05 5.97 3.03
C VAL A 72 -3.58 6.63 1.74
N GLN A 73 -4.08 7.82 1.43
CA GLN A 73 -3.64 8.60 0.27
C GLN A 73 -2.14 8.95 0.36
N ARG A 74 -1.65 9.30 1.55
CA ARG A 74 -0.23 9.59 1.77
C ARG A 74 0.65 8.35 1.60
N LEU A 75 0.19 7.18 2.02
CA LEU A 75 0.88 5.91 1.77
C LEU A 75 0.97 5.58 0.27
N LEU A 76 -0.07 5.93 -0.49
CA LEU A 76 -0.10 5.73 -1.94
C LEU A 76 0.76 6.77 -2.71
N ALA A 77 0.90 7.98 -2.17
CA ALA A 77 1.56 9.09 -2.85
C ALA A 77 3.03 9.29 -2.47
N ASN A 78 3.46 8.85 -1.28
CA ASN A 78 4.80 9.11 -0.74
C ASN A 78 5.50 7.80 -0.36
N ASP A 79 6.54 7.46 -1.13
CA ASP A 79 7.35 6.25 -0.92
C ASP A 79 8.00 6.20 0.47
N GLY A 80 8.44 7.33 1.04
CA GLY A 80 9.03 7.37 2.38
C GLY A 80 8.02 7.08 3.50
N CYS A 81 6.80 7.57 3.37
CA CYS A 81 5.71 7.20 4.30
C CYS A 81 5.36 5.72 4.18
N ARG A 82 5.32 5.19 2.96
CA ARG A 82 5.12 3.76 2.72
C ARG A 82 6.22 2.93 3.37
N ASP A 83 7.48 3.24 3.12
CA ASP A 83 8.61 2.46 3.63
C ASP A 83 8.66 2.48 5.16
N GLY A 84 8.38 3.64 5.78
CA GLY A 84 8.22 3.75 7.23
C GLY A 84 7.07 2.90 7.78
N PHE A 85 5.93 2.86 7.08
CA PHE A 85 4.81 1.99 7.45
C PHE A 85 5.19 0.51 7.32
N ILE A 86 5.81 0.09 6.21
CA ILE A 86 6.28 -1.29 6.02
C ILE A 86 7.27 -1.68 7.12
N ALA A 87 8.24 -0.82 7.44
CA ALA A 87 9.21 -1.07 8.50
C ALA A 87 8.53 -1.22 9.86
N TYR A 88 7.57 -0.35 10.18
CA TYR A 88 6.79 -0.43 11.41
C TYR A 88 6.01 -1.75 11.53
N ILE A 89 5.32 -2.17 10.46
CA ILE A 89 4.58 -3.45 10.44
C ILE A 89 5.56 -4.60 10.67
N LYS A 90 6.68 -4.64 9.93
CA LYS A 90 7.69 -5.69 10.06
C LYS A 90 8.36 -5.72 11.44
N GLU A 91 8.53 -4.59 12.10
CA GLU A 91 9.06 -4.51 13.46
C GLU A 91 8.07 -5.05 14.49
N LYS A 92 6.77 -4.74 14.34
CA LYS A 92 5.72 -5.16 15.28
C LYS A 92 5.25 -6.61 15.08
N SER A 93 5.47 -7.17 13.90
CA SER A 93 5.12 -8.55 13.55
C SER A 93 6.28 -9.54 13.76
N ARG A 94 7.32 -9.12 14.47
CA ARG A 94 8.50 -9.93 14.81
C ARG A 94 8.44 -10.41 16.27
#